data_AF-A0A086D2X2-F1
#
_entry.id   AF-A0A086D2X2-F1
#
_cell.length_a   1.000
_cell.length_b   1.000
_cell.length_c   1.000
_cell.angle_alpha   90.00
_cell.angle_beta   90.00
_cell.angle_gamma   90.00
#
_symmetry.space_group_name_H-M   'P 1'
#
loop_
_entity.id
_entity.type
_entity.pdbx_description
1 polymer ?
#
loop_
_entity_poly.entity_id
_entity_poly.type
_entity_poly.pdbx_seq_one_letter_code
_entity_poly.pdbx_strand_id
1 'polypeptide(L)'
;MWRSMMMAGVLALGALPMAALANSEMPAAVKAEVSDACVISDATTGLAPRHASVKGWLPGEVWLVPCSIGAYQTGYEAVFAPDGGTPRALLFALWRDGSWTGTRTLFDPEFDAQHGILRDRYKDRGAGGCGGERTWVWQGSDFQLTEYRAQPNCESGQTRYPVVFEAK
;
A
#
# COMPACT_ATOMS: atom_id res chain seq x y z
N MET A 1 -6.10 45.94 46.18
CA MET A 1 -6.12 46.11 44.71
C MET A 1 -5.50 44.88 44.08
N TRP A 2 -6.35 43.98 43.57
CA TRP A 2 -5.99 42.66 43.03
C TRP A 2 -5.91 42.80 41.49
N ARG A 3 -4.77 42.51 40.86
CA ARG A 3 -4.69 42.35 39.40
C ARG A 3 -4.54 40.87 39.10
N SER A 4 -5.66 40.26 38.70
CA SER A 4 -5.70 38.92 38.10
C SER A 4 -4.89 38.92 36.80
N MET A 5 -3.95 37.98 36.70
CA MET A 5 -3.29 37.66 35.44
C MET A 5 -3.87 36.34 34.95
N MET A 6 -4.74 36.41 33.94
CA MET A 6 -5.26 35.25 33.23
C MET A 6 -4.12 34.70 32.35
N MET A 7 -3.66 33.47 32.62
CA MET A 7 -2.89 32.69 31.65
C MET A 7 -3.85 32.14 30.60
N ALA A 8 -3.77 32.67 29.38
CA ALA A 8 -4.37 32.05 28.21
C ALA A 8 -3.53 30.84 27.80
N GLY A 9 -4.00 29.64 28.12
CA GLY A 9 -3.43 28.39 27.62
C GLY A 9 -3.77 28.20 26.15
N VAL A 10 -2.78 28.35 25.27
CA VAL A 10 -2.89 27.96 23.88
C VAL A 10 -2.66 26.45 23.81
N LEU A 11 -3.74 25.67 23.73
CA LEU A 11 -3.69 24.25 23.38
C LEU A 11 -3.32 24.16 21.89
N ALA A 12 -2.04 23.98 21.61
CA ALA A 12 -1.58 23.60 20.28
C ALA A 12 -2.10 22.19 19.99
N LEU A 13 -3.08 22.09 19.09
CA LEU A 13 -3.47 20.86 18.42
C LEU A 13 -2.24 20.33 17.67
N GLY A 14 -1.51 19.40 18.28
CA GLY A 14 -0.44 18.68 17.62
C GLY A 14 -1.03 17.90 16.45
N ALA A 15 -0.59 18.23 15.24
CA ALA A 15 -0.76 17.34 14.09
C ALA A 15 -0.03 16.04 14.45
N LEU A 16 -0.78 14.96 14.58
CA LEU A 16 -0.21 13.61 14.64
C LEU A 16 0.66 13.45 13.38
N PRO A 17 1.96 13.13 13.51
CA PRO A 17 2.72 12.79 12.33
C PRO A 17 2.06 11.55 11.72
N MET A 18 1.68 11.63 10.44
CA MET A 18 1.46 10.45 9.61
C MET A 18 2.60 9.49 9.94
N ALA A 19 2.28 8.32 10.51
CA ALA A 19 3.26 7.38 10.99
C ALA A 19 4.37 7.24 9.95
N ALA A 20 5.54 7.80 10.28
CA ALA A 20 6.69 7.79 9.40
C ALA A 20 7.06 6.31 9.21
N LEU A 21 6.87 5.80 7.99
CA LEU A 21 7.32 4.49 7.59
C LEU A 21 8.83 4.46 7.85
N ALA A 22 9.24 3.79 8.92
CA ALA A 22 10.65 3.72 9.30
C ALA A 22 11.39 2.97 8.19
N ASN A 23 12.37 3.60 7.56
CA ASN A 23 13.28 2.96 6.63
C ASN A 23 14.25 2.08 7.43
N SER A 24 13.82 0.89 7.84
CA SER A 24 14.69 -0.12 8.48
C SER A 24 15.29 -1.05 7.41
N GLU A 25 16.51 -1.53 7.66
CA GLU A 25 17.17 -2.52 6.80
C GLU A 25 16.29 -3.78 6.73
N MET A 26 15.91 -4.18 5.51
CA MET A 26 14.93 -5.24 5.30
C MET A 26 15.48 -6.61 5.76
N PRO A 27 14.76 -7.37 6.61
CA PRO A 27 15.21 -8.68 7.08
C PRO A 27 15.45 -9.67 5.92
N ALA A 28 16.46 -10.53 6.04
CA ALA A 28 16.79 -11.53 5.01
C ALA A 28 15.61 -12.48 4.72
N ALA A 29 14.81 -12.83 5.73
CA ALA A 29 13.62 -13.65 5.55
C ALA A 29 12.52 -12.93 4.75
N VAL A 30 12.38 -11.60 4.87
CA VAL A 30 11.47 -10.80 4.04
C VAL A 30 12.02 -10.69 2.61
N LYS A 31 13.34 -10.49 2.47
CA LYS A 31 14.02 -10.46 1.17
C LYS A 31 13.82 -11.76 0.38
N ALA A 32 13.85 -12.91 1.04
CA ALA A 32 13.67 -14.21 0.39
C ALA A 32 12.26 -14.41 -0.18
N GLU A 33 11.28 -13.65 0.30
CA GLU A 33 9.90 -13.77 -0.16
C GLU A 33 9.61 -12.97 -1.42
N VAL A 34 10.35 -11.90 -1.71
CA VAL A 34 10.14 -11.05 -2.89
C VAL A 34 10.89 -11.58 -4.13
N SER A 35 10.42 -11.22 -5.33
CA SER A 35 11.11 -11.61 -6.56
C SER A 35 12.49 -10.98 -6.71
N ASP A 36 13.37 -11.61 -7.49
CA ASP A 36 14.72 -11.09 -7.79
C ASP A 36 14.71 -9.73 -8.50
N ALA A 37 13.57 -9.33 -9.09
CA ALA A 37 13.38 -8.00 -9.67
C ALA A 37 13.35 -6.90 -8.60
N CYS A 38 13.09 -7.25 -7.34
CA CYS A 38 12.94 -6.29 -6.26
C CYS A 38 14.27 -5.64 -5.85
N VAL A 39 14.32 -4.31 -5.95
CA VAL A 39 15.51 -3.50 -5.64
C VAL A 39 15.36 -2.94 -4.23
N ILE A 40 16.24 -3.39 -3.34
CA ILE A 40 16.14 -3.18 -1.89
C ILE A 40 16.52 -1.76 -1.47
N SER A 41 17.13 -1.01 -2.38
CA SER A 41 17.30 0.43 -2.26
C SER A 41 17.92 0.97 -3.54
N ASP A 42 17.43 2.09 -4.06
CA ASP A 42 18.14 2.87 -5.07
C ASP A 42 18.22 4.33 -4.61
N ALA A 43 19.42 4.73 -4.21
CA ALA A 43 19.70 6.08 -3.70
C ALA A 43 19.46 7.17 -4.76
N THR A 44 19.46 6.82 -6.04
CA THR A 44 19.20 7.74 -7.16
C THR A 44 17.72 8.06 -7.27
N THR A 45 16.86 7.07 -7.00
CA THR A 45 15.40 7.21 -7.10
C THR A 45 14.74 7.44 -5.74
N GLY A 46 15.50 7.30 -4.65
CA GLY A 46 14.99 7.44 -3.28
C GLY A 46 14.04 6.31 -2.86
N LEU A 47 13.97 5.23 -3.65
CA LEU A 47 13.11 4.10 -3.37
C LEU A 47 13.77 3.19 -2.32
N ALA A 48 12.98 2.85 -1.31
CA ALA A 48 13.34 1.92 -0.26
C ALA A 48 12.11 1.09 0.15
N PRO A 49 12.33 -0.14 0.68
CA PRO A 49 11.31 -0.89 1.38
C PRO A 49 10.69 -0.04 2.49
N ARG A 50 9.36 -0.09 2.57
CA ARG A 50 8.58 0.54 3.64
C ARG A 50 7.85 -0.55 4.39
N HIS A 51 7.65 -0.37 5.69
CA HIS A 51 6.87 -1.32 6.47
C HIS A 51 6.04 -0.63 7.54
N ALA A 52 5.00 -1.34 8.00
CA ALA A 52 4.17 -0.90 9.09
C ALA A 52 3.62 -2.10 9.89
N SER A 53 3.55 -1.92 11.21
CA SER A 53 2.97 -2.90 12.11
C SER A 53 1.46 -3.03 11.86
N VAL A 54 0.98 -4.26 11.82
CA VAL A 54 -0.43 -4.60 11.70
C VAL A 54 -0.89 -5.39 12.91
N LYS A 55 -2.12 -5.12 13.33
CA LYS A 55 -2.80 -5.86 14.40
C LYS A 55 -3.70 -6.93 13.79
N GLY A 56 -4.08 -7.91 14.58
CA GLY A 56 -4.87 -9.03 14.10
C GLY A 56 -4.92 -10.17 15.09
N TRP A 57 -5.48 -11.30 14.69
CA TRP A 57 -5.23 -12.55 15.38
C TRP A 57 -3.80 -13.05 15.18
N LEU A 58 -3.14 -12.60 14.11
CA LEU A 58 -1.72 -12.80 13.86
C LEU A 58 -1.05 -11.43 13.68
N PRO A 59 -0.50 -10.82 14.75
CA PRO A 59 0.22 -9.55 14.65
C PRO A 59 1.54 -9.71 13.88
N GLY A 60 2.05 -8.60 13.35
CA GLY A 60 3.33 -8.58 12.64
C GLY A 60 3.52 -7.30 11.83
N GLU A 61 4.35 -7.38 10.80
CA GLU A 61 4.69 -6.27 9.90
C GLU A 61 4.24 -6.57 8.46
N VAL A 62 3.67 -5.58 7.79
CA VAL A 62 3.49 -5.60 6.33
C VAL A 62 4.58 -4.76 5.70
N TRP A 63 5.35 -5.38 4.80
CA TRP A 63 6.41 -4.77 4.02
C TRP A 63 5.93 -4.49 2.59
N LEU A 64 6.26 -3.32 2.06
CA LEU A 64 6.06 -2.90 0.67
C LEU A 64 7.44 -2.65 0.05
N VAL A 65 7.84 -3.52 -0.86
CA VAL A 65 9.20 -3.54 -1.43
C VAL A 65 9.13 -3.09 -2.89
N PRO A 66 9.87 -2.04 -3.30
CA PRO A 66 9.88 -1.59 -4.69
C PRO A 66 10.60 -2.59 -5.60
N CYS A 67 10.03 -2.86 -6.77
CA CYS A 67 10.54 -3.89 -7.68
C CYS A 67 10.63 -3.50 -9.14
N SER A 68 9.90 -2.49 -9.59
CA SER A 68 10.06 -1.98 -10.95
C SER A 68 9.81 -0.50 -10.98
N ILE A 69 10.57 0.20 -11.82
CA ILE A 69 10.46 1.64 -11.99
C ILE A 69 9.99 1.89 -13.41
N GLY A 70 8.71 2.21 -13.56
CA GLY A 70 8.15 2.69 -14.81
C GLY A 70 8.23 4.21 -14.90
N ALA A 71 8.03 4.75 -16.10
CA ALA A 71 8.03 6.20 -16.33
C ALA A 71 6.94 6.96 -15.56
N TYR A 72 5.89 6.26 -15.10
CA TYR A 72 4.73 6.86 -14.44
C TYR A 72 4.40 6.26 -13.08
N GLN A 73 4.90 5.06 -12.78
CA GLN A 73 4.51 4.28 -11.60
C GLN A 73 5.64 3.34 -11.20
N THR A 74 5.76 3.10 -9.90
CA THR A 74 6.65 2.09 -9.33
C THR A 74 5.84 0.86 -8.96
N GLY A 75 6.28 -0.30 -9.44
CA GLY A 75 5.74 -1.59 -9.02
C GLY A 75 6.33 -2.02 -7.69
N TYR A 76 5.50 -2.57 -6.82
CA TYR A 76 5.88 -3.08 -5.50
C TYR A 76 5.38 -4.52 -5.32
N GLU A 77 6.07 -5.27 -4.48
CA GLU A 77 5.55 -6.51 -3.90
C GLU A 77 5.34 -6.32 -2.40
N ALA A 78 4.37 -7.05 -1.84
CA ALA A 78 4.08 -6.99 -0.43
C ALA A 78 4.40 -8.32 0.27
N VAL A 79 4.95 -8.24 1.48
CA VAL A 79 5.27 -9.38 2.33
C VAL A 79 4.65 -9.16 3.70
N PHE A 80 4.01 -10.18 4.25
CA PHE A 80 3.59 -10.17 5.65
C PHE A 80 4.59 -10.99 6.48
N ALA A 81 5.15 -10.36 7.51
CA ALA A 81 6.09 -10.95 8.44
C ALA A 81 5.42 -11.02 9.83
N PRO A 82 4.82 -12.16 10.22
CA PRO A 82 4.18 -12.32 11.52
C PRO A 82 5.21 -12.34 12.66
N ASP A 83 4.80 -11.87 13.84
CA ASP A 83 5.64 -11.89 15.04
C ASP A 83 6.02 -13.33 15.41
N GLY A 84 7.32 -13.64 15.37
CA GLY A 84 7.85 -14.99 15.67
C GLY A 84 7.49 -16.06 14.65
N GLY A 85 6.95 -15.70 13.48
CA GLY A 85 6.60 -16.63 12.41
C GLY A 85 7.41 -16.44 11.13
N THR A 86 7.08 -17.23 10.11
CA THR A 86 7.75 -17.17 8.80
C THR A 86 7.10 -16.10 7.92
N PRO A 87 7.87 -15.15 7.36
CA PRO A 87 7.36 -14.20 6.38
C PRO A 87 6.79 -14.92 5.15
N ARG A 88 5.83 -14.26 4.49
CA ARG A 88 5.24 -14.77 3.24
C ARG A 88 4.89 -13.64 2.28
N ALA A 89 5.04 -13.92 1.00
CA ALA A 89 4.46 -13.06 -0.04
C ALA A 89 2.93 -12.93 0.11
N LEU A 90 2.42 -11.73 -0.15
CA LEU A 90 0.99 -11.46 -0.28
C LEU A 90 0.56 -11.50 -1.75
N LEU A 91 -0.68 -11.94 -1.98
CA LEU A 91 -1.29 -12.02 -3.30
C LEU A 91 -2.53 -11.16 -3.36
N PHE A 92 -2.72 -10.49 -4.49
CA PHE A 92 -3.81 -9.55 -4.71
C PHE A 92 -4.63 -9.97 -5.93
N ALA A 93 -5.93 -9.72 -5.87
CA ALA A 93 -6.80 -9.89 -7.01
C ALA A 93 -6.42 -8.93 -8.15
N LEU A 94 -6.50 -9.43 -9.37
CA LEU A 94 -6.34 -8.67 -10.60
C LEU A 94 -7.50 -9.00 -11.54
N TRP A 95 -8.19 -7.97 -12.01
CA TRP A 95 -9.19 -8.06 -13.06
C TRP A 95 -8.56 -7.65 -14.40
N ARG A 96 -8.59 -8.56 -15.37
CA ARG A 96 -8.06 -8.39 -16.73
C ARG A 96 -8.94 -9.14 -17.71
N ASP A 97 -9.23 -8.53 -18.85
CA ASP A 97 -9.93 -9.17 -19.98
C ASP A 97 -11.23 -9.90 -19.59
N GLY A 98 -11.99 -9.33 -18.65
CA GLY A 98 -13.26 -9.91 -18.20
C GLY A 98 -13.13 -11.06 -17.19
N SER A 99 -11.95 -11.30 -16.63
CA SER A 99 -11.68 -12.41 -15.71
C SER A 99 -10.81 -12.00 -14.51
N TRP A 100 -10.86 -12.83 -13.46
CA TRP A 100 -10.08 -12.68 -12.24
C TRP A 100 -8.83 -13.57 -12.26
N THR A 101 -7.70 -12.99 -11.88
CA THR A 101 -6.43 -13.69 -11.62
C THR A 101 -5.81 -13.17 -10.32
N GLY A 102 -4.68 -13.77 -9.92
CA GLY A 102 -3.85 -13.29 -8.83
C GLY A 102 -2.60 -12.57 -9.34
N THR A 103 -2.13 -11.57 -8.60
CA THR A 103 -0.87 -10.89 -8.85
C THR A 103 -0.12 -10.62 -7.55
N ARG A 104 1.21 -10.58 -7.61
CA ARG A 104 2.06 -10.09 -6.52
C ARG A 104 2.29 -8.58 -6.59
N THR A 105 1.99 -7.97 -7.74
CA THR A 105 2.36 -6.59 -8.03
C THR A 105 1.27 -5.61 -7.60
N LEU A 106 1.68 -4.63 -6.82
CA LEU A 106 0.98 -3.39 -6.53
C LEU A 106 1.66 -2.24 -7.27
N PHE A 107 0.94 -1.17 -7.55
CA PHE A 107 1.49 0.03 -8.19
C PHE A 107 1.24 1.25 -7.31
N ASP A 108 2.33 1.91 -6.93
CA ASP A 108 2.34 3.04 -6.00
C ASP A 108 1.42 2.85 -4.77
N PRO A 109 1.57 1.74 -4.01
CA PRO A 109 0.65 1.40 -2.94
C PRO A 109 0.73 2.38 -1.77
N GLU A 110 -0.46 2.78 -1.31
CA GLU A 110 -0.69 3.54 -0.10
C GLU A 110 -1.26 2.63 0.98
N PHE A 111 -0.56 2.48 2.10
CA PHE A 111 -1.02 1.66 3.22
C PHE A 111 -1.23 2.49 4.48
N ASP A 112 -2.47 2.53 4.93
CA ASP A 112 -2.87 3.08 6.22
C ASP A 112 -2.99 1.93 7.23
N ALA A 113 -1.91 1.68 7.96
CA ALA A 113 -1.87 0.60 8.95
C ALA A 113 -2.78 0.85 10.17
N GLN A 114 -3.15 2.10 10.44
CA GLN A 114 -4.05 2.42 11.56
C GLN A 114 -5.47 1.91 11.28
N HIS A 115 -5.94 2.07 10.04
CA HIS A 115 -7.25 1.58 9.60
C HIS A 115 -7.18 0.24 8.86
N GLY A 116 -5.97 -0.28 8.62
CA GLY A 116 -5.73 -1.49 7.85
C GLY A 116 -6.10 -1.36 6.38
N ILE A 117 -6.11 -0.15 5.81
CA ILE A 117 -6.56 0.07 4.43
C ILE A 117 -5.36 0.16 3.50
N LEU A 118 -5.29 -0.75 2.55
CA LEU A 118 -4.35 -0.69 1.43
C LEU A 118 -5.09 -0.20 0.19
N ARG A 119 -4.46 0.70 -0.56
CA ARG A 119 -4.94 1.16 -1.87
C ARG A 119 -3.82 1.15 -2.87
N ASP A 120 -4.17 0.86 -4.11
CA ASP A 120 -3.25 1.01 -5.22
C ASP A 120 -4.01 1.38 -6.49
N ARG A 121 -3.28 1.86 -7.48
CA ARG A 121 -3.81 2.12 -8.81
C ARG A 121 -2.75 1.75 -9.82
N TYR A 122 -3.11 1.01 -10.85
CA TYR A 122 -2.20 0.71 -11.95
C TYR A 122 -2.75 1.23 -13.28
N LYS A 123 -1.84 1.48 -14.22
CA LYS A 123 -2.12 1.94 -15.58
C LYS A 123 -1.58 0.93 -16.58
N ASP A 124 -2.41 0.51 -17.53
CA ASP A 124 -1.99 -0.46 -18.55
C ASP A 124 -1.23 0.18 -19.71
N ARG A 125 -1.40 1.49 -19.93
CA ARG A 125 -0.69 2.26 -20.97
C ARG A 125 -0.33 3.66 -20.48
N GLY A 126 0.96 4.00 -20.55
CA GLY A 126 1.48 5.37 -20.48
C GLY A 126 0.85 6.26 -19.40
N ALA A 127 0.47 7.49 -19.79
CA ALA A 127 -0.10 8.48 -18.88
C ALA A 127 -1.46 8.07 -18.24
N GLY A 128 -2.12 7.05 -18.79
CA GLY A 128 -3.33 6.45 -18.22
C GLY A 128 -4.64 6.89 -18.90
N GLY A 129 -5.37 5.92 -19.43
CA GLY A 129 -6.80 5.99 -19.75
C GLY A 129 -7.53 4.66 -19.44
N CYS A 130 -6.78 3.69 -18.93
CA CYS A 130 -7.18 2.32 -18.62
C CYS A 130 -6.32 1.80 -17.47
N GLY A 131 -6.82 0.80 -16.77
CA GLY A 131 -6.12 0.16 -15.68
C GLY A 131 -7.08 -0.28 -14.59
N GLY A 132 -6.62 -0.22 -13.34
CA GLY A 132 -7.43 -0.59 -12.19
C GLY A 132 -7.11 0.26 -10.96
N GLU A 133 -8.12 0.43 -10.11
CA GLU A 133 -8.02 1.02 -8.77
C GLU A 133 -8.54 -0.03 -7.80
N ARG A 134 -7.75 -0.33 -6.77
CA ARG A 134 -8.04 -1.45 -5.87
C ARG A 134 -7.94 -0.97 -4.43
N THR A 135 -8.90 -1.39 -3.61
CA THR A 135 -8.94 -1.11 -2.18
C THR A 135 -9.11 -2.42 -1.42
N TRP A 136 -8.30 -2.61 -0.39
CA TRP A 136 -8.32 -3.77 0.48
C TRP A 136 -8.31 -3.36 1.94
N VAL A 137 -8.82 -4.25 2.79
CA VAL A 137 -8.80 -4.12 4.24
C VAL A 137 -8.04 -5.29 4.84
N TRP A 138 -7.14 -5.00 5.76
CA TRP A 138 -6.41 -6.00 6.54
C TRP A 138 -7.37 -6.73 7.47
N GLN A 139 -7.44 -8.05 7.32
CA GLN A 139 -8.27 -8.95 8.10
C GLN A 139 -7.38 -9.87 8.94
N GLY A 140 -6.52 -9.30 9.77
CA GLY A 140 -5.78 -10.00 10.81
C GLY A 140 -4.66 -10.95 10.39
N SER A 141 -4.63 -11.40 9.12
CA SER A 141 -3.48 -12.11 8.54
C SER A 141 -3.32 -11.89 7.04
N ASP A 142 -4.31 -11.35 6.33
CA ASP A 142 -4.25 -11.05 4.89
C ASP A 142 -5.13 -9.84 4.54
N PHE A 143 -5.01 -9.33 3.32
CA PHE A 143 -5.84 -8.27 2.76
C PHE A 143 -7.05 -8.85 2.03
N GLN A 144 -8.25 -8.45 2.47
CA GLN A 144 -9.49 -8.74 1.78
C GLN A 144 -9.83 -7.59 0.83
N LEU A 145 -10.08 -7.92 -0.44
CA LEU A 145 -10.57 -6.94 -1.43
C LEU A 145 -11.93 -6.39 -0.99
N THR A 146 -12.06 -5.07 -0.97
CA THR A 146 -13.31 -4.38 -0.64
C THR A 146 -13.89 -3.61 -1.82
N GLU A 147 -13.04 -3.05 -2.69
CA GLU A 147 -13.48 -2.42 -3.93
C GLU A 147 -12.45 -2.66 -5.04
N TYR A 148 -12.95 -2.94 -6.24
CA TYR A 148 -12.14 -2.96 -7.45
C TYR A 148 -12.87 -2.17 -8.53
N ARG A 149 -12.17 -1.20 -9.12
CA ARG A 149 -12.59 -0.50 -10.33
C ARG A 149 -11.65 -0.80 -11.48
N ALA A 150 -12.17 -1.01 -12.68
CA ALA A 150 -11.35 -1.37 -13.83
C ALA A 150 -11.84 -0.69 -15.11
N GLN A 151 -10.91 -0.16 -15.89
CA GLN A 151 -11.19 0.39 -17.21
C GLN A 151 -10.29 -0.32 -18.22
N PRO A 152 -10.77 -1.33 -18.96
CA PRO A 152 -9.94 -2.05 -19.93
C PRO A 152 -9.69 -1.24 -21.20
N ASN A 153 -10.60 -0.32 -21.57
CA ASN A 153 -10.44 0.49 -22.78
C ASN A 153 -9.69 1.80 -22.48
N CYS A 154 -8.46 1.91 -23.00
CA CYS A 154 -7.56 3.05 -22.82
C CYS A 154 -7.99 4.32 -23.57
N GLU A 155 -8.94 4.20 -24.50
CA GLU A 155 -9.46 5.32 -25.30
C GLU A 155 -10.71 5.95 -24.67
N SER A 156 -11.19 5.41 -23.55
CA SER A 156 -12.47 5.82 -22.94
C SER A 156 -12.52 7.27 -22.45
N GLY A 157 -11.37 7.89 -22.17
CA GLY A 157 -11.27 9.24 -21.60
C GLY A 157 -11.88 9.37 -20.20
N GLN A 158 -12.31 8.27 -19.56
CA GLN A 158 -12.94 8.31 -18.26
C GLN A 158 -11.91 8.60 -17.15
N THR A 159 -12.22 9.57 -16.30
CA THR A 159 -11.38 9.94 -15.16
C THR A 159 -11.56 9.01 -13.96
N ARG A 160 -12.72 8.37 -13.84
CA ARG A 160 -13.06 7.39 -12.80
C ARG A 160 -13.41 6.05 -13.44
N TYR A 161 -12.77 4.98 -13.00
CA TYR A 161 -13.03 3.65 -13.52
C TYR A 161 -14.35 3.08 -12.97
N PRO A 162 -15.10 2.30 -13.77
CA PRO A 162 -16.32 1.64 -13.32
C PRO A 162 -16.01 0.56 -12.28
N VAL A 163 -16.92 0.35 -11.33
CA VAL A 163 -16.83 -0.71 -10.32
C VAL A 163 -17.03 -2.07 -11.00
N VAL A 164 -16.09 -2.99 -10.75
CA VAL A 164 -16.23 -4.41 -11.15
C VAL A 164 -16.44 -5.31 -9.94
N PHE A 165 -16.08 -4.85 -8.75
CA PHE A 165 -16.34 -5.54 -7.49
C PHE A 165 -16.49 -4.54 -6.34
N GLU A 166 -17.44 -4.83 -5.45
CA GLU A 166 -17.61 -4.15 -4.17
C GLU A 166 -18.07 -5.19 -3.15
N ALA A 167 -17.38 -5.26 -2.01
CA ALA A 167 -17.77 -6.14 -0.91
C ALA A 167 -19.08 -5.65 -0.28
N LYS A 168 -19.91 -6.59 0.18
CA LYS A 168 -21.19 -6.28 0.88
C LYS A 168 -21.01 -6.28 2.39
#